data_AF-A0A6B9G2Y4-F1
#
_entry.id   AF-A0A6B9G2Y4-F1
#
_cell.length_a   1.000
_cell.length_b   1.000
_cell.length_c   1.000
_cell.angle_alpha   90.00
_cell.angle_beta   90.00
_cell.angle_gamma   90.00
#
_symmetry.space_group_name_H-M   'P 1'
#
loop_
_entity.id
_entity.type
_entity.pdbx_description
1 polymer ?
#
loop_
_entity_poly.entity_id
_entity_poly.type
_entity_poly.pdbx_seq_one_letter_code
_entity_poly.pdbx_strand_id
1 'polypeptide(L)'
;MRYTTDEVYQLTHLSPEVLRNWHRNRLIKIDLTQQISDACLNDIRVIKALTSSGDTLEEIKQLLDDSWNYRPSGWPVRWGELRAVIDNLSRFAIYAHLRKLARTYCFYDLTKYLFIPLIHQTDAEINHQDNHHFAIATIRELACITAYPGTVQKRLKSLQQPVFSFHGSLGIKTNEFNSRRVKNPGTVNRVTTVLPG
;
A
#
# COMPACT_ATOMS: atom_id res chain seq x y z
N MET A 1 -7.95 -0.02 31.30
CA MET A 1 -6.69 0.64 30.91
C MET A 1 -7.01 1.68 29.83
N ARG A 2 -6.06 2.55 29.45
CA ARG A 2 -6.22 3.45 28.31
C ARG A 2 -4.98 3.33 27.43
N TYR A 3 -5.20 3.19 26.13
CA TYR A 3 -4.16 2.99 25.12
C TYR A 3 -4.06 4.20 24.20
N THR A 4 -2.84 4.53 23.82
CA THR A 4 -2.54 5.46 22.73
C THR A 4 -2.76 4.80 21.37
N THR A 5 -2.89 5.62 20.32
CA THR A 5 -3.02 5.11 18.95
C THR A 5 -1.82 4.24 18.54
N ASP A 6 -0.62 4.55 19.02
CA ASP A 6 0.59 3.78 18.73
C ASP A 6 0.58 2.41 19.41
N GLU A 7 0.14 2.33 20.67
CA GLU A 7 -0.03 1.05 21.36
C GLU A 7 -1.08 0.18 20.66
N VAL A 8 -2.20 0.78 20.23
CA VAL A 8 -3.21 0.04 19.47
C VAL A 8 -2.67 -0.43 18.12
N TYR A 9 -1.85 0.38 17.43
CA TYR A 9 -1.15 -0.06 16.22
C TYR A 9 -0.23 -1.25 16.49
N GLN A 10 0.55 -1.24 17.59
CA GLN A 10 1.41 -2.37 17.94
C GLN A 10 0.60 -3.64 18.26
N LEU A 11 -0.55 -3.50 18.92
CA LEU A 11 -1.40 -4.63 19.32
C LEU A 11 -2.24 -5.20 18.16
N THR A 12 -2.61 -4.37 17.19
CA THR A 12 -3.61 -4.74 16.17
C THR A 12 -3.10 -4.65 14.74
N HIS A 13 -1.96 -3.98 14.50
CA HIS A 13 -1.42 -3.65 13.18
C HIS A 13 -2.39 -2.84 12.29
N LEU A 14 -3.33 -2.13 12.90
CA LEU A 14 -4.26 -1.23 12.22
C LEU A 14 -3.70 0.18 12.18
N SER A 15 -3.54 0.74 10.98
CA SER A 15 -3.02 2.10 10.85
C SER A 15 -3.98 3.12 11.47
N PRO A 16 -3.48 4.28 11.93
CA PRO A 16 -4.32 5.37 12.42
C PRO A 16 -5.38 5.84 11.40
N GLU A 17 -5.13 5.67 10.10
CA GLU A 17 -6.11 6.01 9.06
C GLU A 17 -7.30 5.06 9.04
N VAL A 18 -7.06 3.75 9.23
CA VAL A 18 -8.14 2.75 9.34
C VAL A 18 -9.00 3.01 10.58
N LEU A 19 -8.37 3.24 11.74
CA LEU A 19 -9.08 3.54 12.98
C LEU A 19 -9.92 4.82 12.85
N ARG A 20 -9.36 5.89 12.26
CA ARG A 20 -10.12 7.13 11.98
C ARG A 20 -11.30 6.88 11.05
N ASN A 21 -11.15 6.03 10.03
CA ASN A 21 -12.23 5.70 9.11
C ASN A 21 -13.35 4.90 9.81
N TRP A 22 -13.01 3.93 10.65
CA TRP A 22 -13.98 3.16 11.44
C TRP A 22 -14.72 4.06 12.44
N HIS A 23 -14.00 4.98 13.09
CA HIS A 23 -14.61 5.99 13.96
C HIS A 23 -15.61 6.88 13.21
N ARG A 24 -15.26 7.38 12.02
CA ARG A 24 -16.18 8.15 11.17
C ARG A 24 -17.43 7.36 10.76
N ASN A 25 -17.29 6.04 10.62
CA ASN A 25 -18.39 5.13 10.35
C ASN A 25 -19.15 4.70 11.62
N ARG A 26 -18.86 5.30 12.78
CA ARG A 26 -19.51 5.03 14.07
C ARG A 26 -19.38 3.58 14.56
N LEU A 27 -18.41 2.82 14.03
CA LEU A 27 -18.15 1.43 14.44
C LEU A 27 -17.35 1.36 15.74
N ILE A 28 -16.50 2.34 16.00
CA ILE A 28 -15.73 2.47 17.23
C ILE A 28 -15.87 3.89 17.77
N LYS A 29 -15.69 4.05 19.09
CA LYS A 29 -15.70 5.36 19.76
C LYS A 29 -14.29 5.67 20.26
N ILE A 30 -13.65 6.66 19.64
CA ILE A 30 -12.35 7.17 20.05
C ILE A 30 -12.62 8.49 20.77
N ASP A 31 -12.13 8.62 22.00
CA ASP A 31 -12.33 9.83 22.79
C ASP A 31 -11.60 11.03 22.17
N LEU A 32 -12.01 12.25 22.51
CA LEU A 32 -11.38 13.50 22.09
C LEU A 32 -9.90 13.57 22.48
N THR A 33 -9.54 12.86 23.55
CA THR A 33 -8.15 12.68 24.02
C THR A 33 -7.32 11.71 23.16
N GLN A 34 -7.92 11.12 22.13
CA GLN A 34 -7.35 10.05 21.31
C GLN A 34 -6.90 8.81 22.11
N GLN A 35 -7.43 8.66 23.32
CA GLN A 35 -7.20 7.48 24.15
C GLN A 35 -8.29 6.45 23.88
N ILE A 36 -7.86 5.20 23.78
CA ILE A 36 -8.71 4.04 23.48
C ILE A 36 -8.88 3.24 24.78
N SER A 37 -10.12 3.00 25.20
CA SER A 37 -10.43 2.17 26.37
C SER A 37 -10.30 0.68 26.06
N ASP A 38 -10.19 -0.18 27.08
CA ASP A 38 -10.16 -1.64 26.89
C ASP A 38 -11.40 -2.17 26.16
N ALA A 39 -12.58 -1.60 26.46
CA ALA A 39 -13.83 -1.94 25.77
C ALA A 39 -13.73 -1.61 24.27
N CYS A 40 -13.27 -0.40 23.93
CA CYS A 40 -13.07 0.00 22.54
C CYS A 40 -11.97 -0.85 21.85
N LEU A 41 -10.93 -1.26 22.57
CA LEU A 41 -9.92 -2.17 22.04
C LEU A 41 -10.51 -3.55 21.70
N ASN A 42 -11.44 -4.06 22.52
CA ASN A 42 -12.16 -5.30 22.20
C ASN A 42 -13.05 -5.12 20.97
N ASP A 43 -13.77 -4.00 20.84
CA ASP A 43 -14.56 -3.69 19.64
C ASP A 43 -13.67 -3.64 18.39
N ILE A 44 -12.50 -2.98 18.48
CA ILE A 44 -11.49 -2.94 17.41
C ILE A 44 -11.06 -4.35 17.00
N ARG A 45 -10.85 -5.26 17.96
CA ARG A 45 -10.47 -6.66 17.67
C ARG A 45 -11.58 -7.41 16.94
N VAL A 46 -12.83 -7.21 17.34
CA VAL A 46 -14.00 -7.81 16.67
C VAL A 46 -14.13 -7.30 15.24
N ILE A 47 -14.11 -5.98 15.05
CA ILE A 47 -14.21 -5.36 13.72
C ILE A 47 -13.02 -5.76 12.84
N LYS A 48 -11.82 -5.87 13.42
CA LYS A 48 -10.66 -6.42 12.72
C LYS A 48 -10.92 -7.84 12.24
N ALA A 49 -11.46 -8.73 13.08
CA ALA A 49 -11.75 -10.10 12.66
C ALA A 49 -12.76 -10.16 11.49
N LEU A 50 -13.80 -9.33 11.54
CA LEU A 50 -14.81 -9.23 10.47
C LEU A 50 -14.20 -8.69 9.17
N THR A 51 -13.48 -7.57 9.24
CA THR A 51 -12.78 -7.01 8.06
C THR A 51 -11.70 -7.95 7.52
N SER A 52 -11.00 -8.71 8.35
CA SER A 52 -10.05 -9.75 7.92
C SER A 52 -10.72 -10.93 7.20
N SER A 53 -12.04 -11.10 7.37
CA SER A 53 -12.86 -12.07 6.62
C SER A 53 -13.31 -11.52 5.26
N GLY A 54 -13.12 -10.22 5.02
CA GLY A 54 -13.48 -9.52 3.80
C GLY A 54 -14.81 -8.77 3.89
N ASP A 55 -15.36 -8.61 5.09
CA ASP A 55 -16.58 -7.84 5.32
C ASP A 55 -16.32 -6.34 5.20
N THR A 56 -17.26 -5.66 4.57
CA THR A 56 -17.32 -4.20 4.47
C THR A 56 -17.80 -3.59 5.79
N LEU A 57 -17.51 -2.29 5.98
CA LEU A 57 -18.03 -1.56 7.14
C LEU A 57 -19.56 -1.52 7.18
N GLU A 58 -20.22 -1.65 6.03
CA GLU A 58 -21.68 -1.63 5.97
C GLU A 58 -22.28 -2.97 6.42
N GLU A 59 -21.70 -4.09 5.99
CA GLU A 59 -22.08 -5.42 6.49
C GLU A 59 -21.84 -5.54 8.00
N ILE A 60 -20.74 -4.96 8.49
CA ILE A 60 -20.44 -4.94 9.92
C ILE A 60 -21.46 -4.08 10.68
N LYS A 61 -21.83 -2.90 10.17
CA LYS A 61 -22.92 -2.10 10.78
C LYS A 61 -24.22 -2.89 10.79
N GLN A 62 -24.56 -3.53 9.69
CA GLN A 62 -25.75 -4.36 9.59
C GLN A 62 -25.73 -5.49 10.63
N LEU A 63 -24.59 -6.14 10.86
CA LEU A 63 -24.45 -7.13 11.93
C LEU A 63 -24.70 -6.54 13.32
N LEU A 64 -24.22 -5.32 13.57
CA LEU A 64 -24.37 -4.63 14.86
C LEU A 64 -25.80 -4.12 15.10
N ASP A 65 -26.49 -3.68 14.04
CA ASP A 65 -27.83 -3.10 14.11
C ASP A 65 -28.94 -4.16 13.97
N ASP A 66 -28.77 -5.13 13.07
CA ASP A 66 -29.73 -6.20 12.75
C ASP A 66 -29.02 -7.48 12.26
N SER A 67 -28.62 -8.30 13.23
CA SER A 67 -27.84 -9.53 12.99
C SER A 67 -28.57 -10.58 12.14
N TRP A 68 -29.90 -10.55 12.06
CA TRP A 68 -30.67 -11.52 11.27
C TRP A 68 -30.48 -11.35 9.76
N ASN A 69 -30.26 -10.10 9.34
CA ASN A 69 -30.09 -9.73 7.95
C ASN A 69 -28.62 -9.67 7.52
N TYR A 70 -27.69 -9.87 8.44
CA TYR A 70 -26.27 -9.92 8.11
C TYR A 70 -25.94 -11.07 7.15
N ARG A 71 -25.18 -10.74 6.10
CA ARG A 71 -24.68 -11.66 5.09
C ARG A 71 -23.22 -11.30 4.77
N PRO A 72 -22.24 -12.10 5.22
CA PRO A 72 -20.84 -11.83 4.91
C PRO A 72 -20.56 -12.11 3.43
N SER A 73 -20.08 -11.11 2.68
CA SER A 73 -19.63 -11.30 1.30
C SER A 73 -18.24 -11.96 1.20
N GLY A 74 -17.33 -11.56 2.10
CA GLY A 74 -15.95 -12.00 2.11
C GLY A 74 -15.10 -11.62 0.90
N TRP A 75 -13.84 -12.10 0.90
CA TRP A 75 -12.82 -11.74 -0.10
C TRP A 75 -13.14 -12.08 -1.57
N PRO A 76 -13.80 -13.20 -1.93
CA PRO A 76 -14.12 -13.51 -3.32
C PRO A 76 -14.98 -12.42 -4.00
N VAL A 77 -15.94 -11.85 -3.26
CA VAL A 77 -16.77 -10.75 -3.76
C VAL A 77 -15.92 -9.48 -3.93
N ARG A 78 -15.07 -9.15 -2.94
CA ARG A 78 -14.17 -7.98 -3.03
C ARG A 78 -13.18 -8.08 -4.18
N TRP A 79 -12.72 -9.29 -4.48
CA TRP A 79 -11.89 -9.56 -5.65
C TRP A 79 -12.64 -9.29 -6.96
N GLY A 80 -13.88 -9.78 -7.07
CA GLY A 80 -14.74 -9.51 -8.22
C GLY A 80 -14.99 -8.01 -8.43
N GLU A 81 -15.27 -7.27 -7.37
CA GLU A 81 -15.43 -5.81 -7.42
C GLU A 81 -14.15 -5.10 -7.88
N LEU A 82 -12.99 -5.47 -7.33
CA LEU A 82 -11.71 -4.88 -7.72
C LEU A 82 -11.43 -5.14 -9.21
N ARG A 83 -11.66 -6.36 -9.69
CA ARG A 83 -11.53 -6.69 -11.12
C ARG A 83 -12.48 -5.86 -11.96
N ALA A 84 -13.76 -5.77 -11.59
CA ALA A 84 -14.73 -4.98 -12.31
C ALA A 84 -14.32 -3.50 -12.41
N VAL A 85 -13.74 -2.94 -11.34
CA VAL A 85 -13.21 -1.57 -11.32
C VAL A 85 -12.00 -1.41 -12.26
N ILE A 86 -11.05 -2.34 -12.22
CA ILE A 86 -9.85 -2.30 -13.07
C ILE A 86 -10.21 -2.45 -14.55
N ASP A 87 -11.13 -3.36 -14.85
CA ASP A 87 -11.50 -3.70 -16.22
C ASP A 87 -12.40 -2.63 -16.84
N ASN A 88 -13.29 -2.00 -16.07
CA ASN A 88 -14.35 -1.17 -16.68
C ASN A 88 -14.25 0.32 -16.36
N LEU A 89 -13.40 0.74 -15.41
CA LEU A 89 -13.40 2.13 -14.92
C LEU A 89 -12.09 2.86 -15.21
N SER A 90 -12.14 4.18 -15.02
CA SER A 90 -11.00 5.07 -15.24
C SER A 90 -9.91 4.88 -14.18
N ARG A 91 -8.68 5.27 -14.51
CA ARG A 91 -7.55 5.30 -13.56
C ARG A 91 -7.86 6.08 -12.27
N PHE A 92 -8.64 7.16 -12.37
CA PHE A 92 -9.11 7.89 -11.20
C PHE A 92 -10.00 7.04 -10.29
N ALA A 93 -10.96 6.30 -10.86
CA ALA A 93 -11.83 5.40 -10.11
C ALA A 93 -11.05 4.24 -9.48
N ILE A 94 -10.08 3.67 -10.20
CA ILE A 94 -9.17 2.62 -9.69
C ILE A 94 -8.40 3.15 -8.47
N TYR A 95 -7.79 4.33 -8.58
CA TYR A 95 -7.05 4.95 -7.49
C TYR A 95 -7.93 5.21 -6.27
N ALA A 96 -9.11 5.81 -6.48
CA ALA A 96 -10.07 6.09 -5.42
C ALA A 96 -10.53 4.80 -4.71
N HIS A 97 -10.78 3.74 -5.48
CA HIS A 97 -11.17 2.44 -4.94
C HIS A 97 -10.05 1.79 -4.11
N LEU A 98 -8.82 1.75 -4.62
CA LEU A 98 -7.67 1.21 -3.88
C LEU A 98 -7.41 1.97 -2.58
N ARG A 99 -7.54 3.31 -2.59
CA ARG A 99 -7.46 4.10 -1.35
C ARG A 99 -8.61 3.80 -0.38
N LYS A 100 -9.84 3.62 -0.88
CA LYS A 100 -10.97 3.24 -0.06
C LYS A 100 -10.71 1.90 0.63
N LEU A 101 -10.17 0.91 -0.09
CA LEU A 101 -9.77 -0.38 0.47
C LEU A 101 -8.71 -0.20 1.57
N ALA A 102 -7.64 0.55 1.31
CA ALA A 102 -6.54 0.78 2.27
C ALA A 102 -6.98 1.53 3.54
N ARG A 103 -8.08 2.28 3.49
CA ARG A 103 -8.71 2.95 4.65
C ARG A 103 -9.69 2.05 5.40
N THR A 104 -10.11 0.97 4.79
CA THR A 104 -11.16 0.09 5.32
C THR A 104 -10.57 -1.15 5.97
N TYR A 105 -9.62 -1.77 5.29
CA TYR A 105 -9.03 -3.05 5.66
C TYR A 105 -7.59 -2.88 6.14
N CYS A 106 -7.13 -3.82 6.95
CA CYS A 106 -5.70 -3.93 7.26
C CYS A 106 -4.90 -4.16 5.96
N PHE A 107 -3.79 -3.46 5.81
CA PHE A 107 -2.95 -3.57 4.61
C PHE A 107 -2.39 -4.99 4.40
N TYR A 108 -2.16 -5.73 5.48
CA TYR A 108 -1.76 -7.14 5.41
C TYR A 108 -2.82 -8.02 4.74
N ASP A 109 -4.09 -7.86 5.11
CA ASP A 109 -5.18 -8.65 4.55
C ASP A 109 -5.40 -8.29 3.08
N LEU A 110 -5.37 -6.99 2.75
CA LEU A 110 -5.39 -6.54 1.35
C LEU A 110 -4.26 -7.14 0.53
N THR A 111 -3.05 -7.17 1.10
CA THR A 111 -1.90 -7.74 0.41
C THR A 111 -2.09 -9.22 0.15
N LYS A 112 -2.54 -9.96 1.17
CA LYS A 112 -2.72 -11.41 1.12
C LYS A 112 -3.82 -11.81 0.15
N TYR A 113 -4.98 -11.16 0.21
CA TYR A 113 -6.19 -11.62 -0.47
C TYR A 113 -6.50 -10.89 -1.77
N LEU A 114 -5.96 -9.68 -1.99
CA LEU A 114 -6.21 -8.91 -3.22
C LEU A 114 -4.93 -8.58 -3.98
N PHE A 115 -3.93 -7.99 -3.34
CA PHE A 115 -2.80 -7.41 -4.09
C PHE A 115 -1.83 -8.45 -4.64
N ILE A 116 -1.49 -9.49 -3.86
CA ILE A 116 -0.65 -10.59 -4.36
C ILE A 116 -1.36 -11.31 -5.52
N PRO A 117 -2.64 -11.72 -5.40
CA PRO A 117 -3.39 -12.26 -6.54
C PRO A 117 -3.40 -11.34 -7.76
N LEU A 118 -3.57 -10.02 -7.58
CA LEU A 118 -3.52 -9.05 -8.68
C LEU A 118 -2.15 -9.04 -9.36
N ILE A 119 -1.07 -8.95 -8.60
CA ILE A 119 0.30 -8.90 -9.14
C ILE A 119 0.67 -10.17 -9.90
N HIS A 120 0.09 -11.33 -9.53
CA HIS A 120 0.37 -12.62 -10.15
C HIS A 120 -0.63 -13.04 -11.23
N GLN A 121 -1.53 -12.15 -11.67
CA GLN A 121 -2.38 -12.46 -12.81
C GLN A 121 -1.53 -12.69 -14.06
N THR A 122 -1.95 -13.65 -14.87
CA THR A 122 -1.33 -13.91 -16.17
C THR A 122 -1.87 -12.94 -17.22
N ASP A 123 -1.08 -12.65 -18.27
CA ASP A 123 -1.52 -11.73 -19.35
C ASP A 123 -2.84 -12.16 -20.00
N ALA A 124 -3.13 -13.46 -20.04
CA ALA A 124 -4.39 -14.00 -20.57
C ALA A 124 -5.62 -13.66 -19.71
N GLU A 125 -5.42 -13.33 -18.43
CA GLU A 125 -6.48 -12.97 -17.50
C GLU A 125 -6.69 -11.46 -17.42
N ILE A 126 -5.82 -10.65 -18.05
CA ILE A 126 -5.85 -9.19 -17.97
C ILE A 126 -6.63 -8.63 -19.16
N ASN A 127 -7.79 -8.03 -18.88
CA ASN A 127 -8.61 -7.40 -19.92
C ASN A 127 -8.04 -6.04 -20.35
N HIS A 128 -7.48 -5.28 -19.41
CA HIS A 128 -6.93 -3.94 -19.64
C HIS A 128 -5.53 -3.77 -19.03
N GLN A 129 -4.50 -4.07 -19.82
CA GLN A 129 -3.10 -4.07 -19.37
C GLN A 129 -2.67 -2.74 -18.72
N ASP A 130 -3.06 -1.62 -19.33
CA ASP A 130 -2.72 -0.28 -18.83
C ASP A 130 -3.32 -0.01 -17.44
N ASN A 131 -4.58 -0.38 -17.24
CA ASN A 131 -5.26 -0.20 -15.96
C ASN A 131 -4.69 -1.15 -14.91
N HIS A 132 -4.32 -2.36 -15.31
CA HIS A 132 -3.68 -3.34 -14.45
C HIS A 132 -2.30 -2.85 -13.97
N HIS A 133 -1.45 -2.40 -14.89
CA HIS A 133 -0.15 -1.80 -14.55
C HIS A 133 -0.30 -0.57 -13.65
N PHE A 134 -1.29 0.29 -13.92
CA PHE A 134 -1.60 1.43 -13.08
C PHE A 134 -2.04 1.02 -11.65
N ALA A 135 -2.89 0.00 -11.53
CA ALA A 135 -3.32 -0.53 -10.24
C ALA A 135 -2.14 -1.08 -9.43
N ILE A 136 -1.23 -1.85 -10.06
CA ILE A 136 -0.01 -2.36 -9.42
C ILE A 136 0.88 -1.20 -8.93
N ALA A 137 1.09 -0.18 -9.77
CA ALA A 137 1.89 0.99 -9.39
C ALA A 137 1.27 1.71 -8.17
N THR A 138 -0.06 1.87 -8.16
CA THR A 138 -0.81 2.49 -7.05
C THR A 138 -0.69 1.67 -5.76
N ILE A 139 -0.82 0.34 -5.83
CA ILE A 139 -0.66 -0.55 -4.68
C ILE A 139 0.73 -0.38 -4.04
N ARG A 140 1.78 -0.27 -4.87
CA ARG A 140 3.15 -0.06 -4.42
C ARG A 140 3.32 1.30 -3.71
N GLU A 141 2.72 2.35 -4.26
CA GLU A 141 2.68 3.67 -3.60
C GLU A 141 2.02 3.58 -2.22
N LEU A 142 0.85 2.94 -2.14
CA LEU A 142 0.11 2.77 -0.87
C LEU A 142 0.91 1.93 0.15
N ALA A 143 1.68 0.93 -0.30
CA ALA A 143 2.54 0.14 0.58
C ALA A 143 3.68 0.96 1.22
N CYS A 144 4.20 1.96 0.50
CA CYS A 144 5.22 2.86 1.01
C CYS A 144 4.65 3.82 2.07
N ILE A 145 3.42 4.30 1.87
CA ILE A 145 2.77 5.26 2.77
C ILE A 145 2.29 4.60 4.07
N THR A 146 1.89 3.32 4.03
CA THR A 146 1.27 2.65 5.19
C THR A 146 2.25 2.18 6.28
N ALA A 147 3.56 2.49 6.18
CA ALA A 147 4.59 2.19 7.18
C ALA A 147 4.56 0.74 7.74
N TYR A 148 4.18 -0.23 6.90
CA TYR A 148 4.02 -1.62 7.29
C TYR A 148 5.38 -2.31 7.52
N PRO A 149 5.46 -3.35 8.39
CA PRO A 149 6.70 -4.11 8.62
C PRO A 149 7.45 -4.43 7.34
N GLY A 150 8.77 -4.25 7.42
CA GLY A 150 9.68 -4.34 6.28
C GLY A 150 9.59 -5.66 5.52
N THR A 151 9.00 -6.73 6.07
CA THR A 151 8.71 -7.99 5.38
C THR A 151 7.65 -7.87 4.29
N VAL A 152 6.56 -7.13 4.49
CA VAL A 152 5.53 -6.92 3.46
C VAL A 152 6.06 -5.97 2.39
N GLN A 153 6.76 -4.92 2.80
CA GLN A 153 7.45 -4.02 1.86
C GLN A 153 8.54 -4.76 1.07
N LYS A 154 9.33 -5.62 1.72
CA LYS A 154 10.32 -6.50 1.05
C LYS A 154 9.63 -7.46 0.11
N ARG A 155 8.47 -8.01 0.44
CA ARG A 155 7.73 -8.93 -0.44
C ARG A 155 7.18 -8.22 -1.67
N LEU A 156 6.58 -7.03 -1.50
CA LEU A 156 6.14 -6.20 -2.61
C LEU A 156 7.31 -5.63 -3.44
N LYS A 157 8.46 -5.37 -2.82
CA LYS A 157 9.71 -4.98 -3.49
C LYS A 157 10.43 -6.17 -4.15
N SER A 158 10.38 -7.38 -3.60
CA SER A 158 11.03 -8.55 -4.20
C SER A 158 10.29 -9.04 -5.43
N LEU A 159 8.98 -8.73 -5.52
CA LEU A 159 8.19 -8.86 -6.73
C LEU A 159 8.56 -7.83 -7.82
N GLN A 160 9.62 -7.01 -7.61
CA GLN A 160 10.15 -6.07 -8.60
C GLN A 160 11.16 -6.68 -9.58
N GLN A 161 11.55 -7.96 -9.49
CA GLN A 161 12.52 -8.47 -10.47
C GLN A 161 11.89 -8.50 -11.88
N PRO A 162 12.38 -7.67 -12.82
CA PRO A 162 11.94 -7.74 -14.20
C PRO A 162 12.73 -8.86 -14.88
N VAL A 163 12.06 -9.82 -15.52
CA VAL A 163 12.63 -10.54 -16.67
C VAL A 163 12.54 -9.61 -17.88
N PHE A 164 13.24 -8.48 -17.83
CA PHE A 164 13.45 -7.58 -18.97
C PHE A 164 14.78 -6.85 -18.78
N SER A 165 15.85 -7.49 -19.26
CA SER A 165 17.11 -6.84 -19.58
C SER A 165 16.90 -5.98 -20.83
N PHE A 166 16.57 -4.70 -20.64
CA PHE A 166 16.69 -3.72 -21.71
C PHE A 166 18.18 -3.34 -21.86
N HIS A 167 18.87 -3.99 -22.79
CA HIS A 167 20.07 -3.42 -23.41
C HIS A 167 19.59 -2.31 -24.36
N GLY A 168 19.57 -1.08 -23.87
CA GLY A 168 19.15 0.09 -24.65
C GLY A 168 19.91 1.32 -24.20
N SER A 169 21.07 1.53 -24.83
CA SER A 169 21.88 2.74 -24.70
C SER A 169 21.07 3.98 -25.06
N LEU A 170 20.85 4.88 -24.11
CA LEU A 170 20.56 6.28 -24.38
C LEU A 170 21.21 7.12 -23.29
N GLY A 171 22.32 7.76 -23.68
CA GLY A 171 23.14 8.56 -22.81
C GLY A 171 22.42 9.83 -22.37
N ILE A 172 22.46 10.09 -21.07
CA ILE A 172 22.41 11.43 -20.51
C ILE A 172 23.52 11.47 -19.45
N LYS A 173 24.62 12.12 -19.81
CA LYS A 173 25.70 12.49 -18.87
C LYS A 173 25.14 13.54 -17.92
N THR A 174 25.03 13.21 -16.63
CA THR A 174 24.96 14.21 -15.57
C THR A 174 26.19 14.07 -14.69
N ASN A 175 26.93 15.18 -14.63
CA ASN A 175 28.24 15.33 -14.04
C ASN A 175 28.38 14.77 -12.63
N GLU A 176 29.45 14.01 -12.45
CA GLU A 176 30.02 13.61 -11.16
C GLU A 176 30.44 14.85 -10.36
N PHE A 177 29.73 15.16 -9.27
CA PHE A 177 30.28 15.98 -8.20
C PHE A 177 31.06 15.05 -7.25
N ASN A 178 32.31 14.78 -7.61
CA ASN A 178 33.28 14.11 -6.76
C ASN A 178 33.73 15.04 -5.62
N SER A 179 33.33 14.74 -4.38
CA SER A 179 34.07 15.17 -3.18
C SER A 179 34.78 13.97 -2.59
N ARG A 180 35.91 13.58 -3.18
CA ARG A 180 36.93 12.79 -2.49
C ARG A 180 38.08 13.70 -2.10
N ARG A 181 38.34 13.74 -0.79
CA ARG A 181 39.59 14.17 -0.17
C ARG A 181 40.78 13.69 -1.01
N VAL A 182 41.63 14.62 -1.43
CA VAL A 182 43.02 14.31 -1.79
C VAL A 182 43.91 15.12 -0.86
N LYS A 183 44.66 14.39 -0.02
CA LYS A 183 45.83 14.92 0.67
C LYS A 183 47.02 14.84 -0.28
N ASN A 184 47.70 15.98 -0.36
CA ASN A 184 49.12 16.16 -0.58
C ASN A 184 49.70 16.18 -2.00
N PRO A 185 50.79 16.98 -2.15
CA PRO A 185 51.13 17.68 -3.38
C PRO A 185 52.35 17.04 -4.05
N GLY A 186 52.47 17.22 -5.35
CA GLY A 186 53.68 16.82 -6.05
C GLY A 186 53.57 16.97 -7.55
N THR A 187 54.42 17.85 -8.06
CA THR A 187 55.02 17.76 -9.39
C THR A 187 54.18 18.31 -10.55
N VAL A 188 54.39 19.60 -10.77
CA VAL A 188 54.23 20.31 -12.04
C VAL A 188 55.01 19.56 -13.13
N ASN A 189 54.34 19.18 -14.21
CA ASN A 189 55.01 19.05 -15.51
C ASN A 189 54.09 19.53 -16.63
N ARG A 190 54.66 20.48 -17.36
CA ARG A 190 54.15 21.29 -18.45
C ARG A 190 54.33 20.48 -19.74
N VAL A 191 53.27 20.22 -20.49
CA VAL A 191 53.39 19.80 -21.90
C VAL A 191 52.40 20.57 -22.77
N THR A 192 53.00 21.27 -23.71
CA THR A 192 52.49 22.21 -24.70
C THR A 192 51.52 21.56 -25.67
N THR A 193 50.36 22.18 -25.89
CA THR A 193 49.45 21.87 -27.01
C THR A 193 49.86 22.70 -28.22
N VAL A 194 50.19 22.02 -29.32
CA VAL A 194 50.30 22.63 -30.66
C VAL A 194 48.92 22.55 -31.30
N LEU A 195 48.35 23.70 -31.68
CA LEU A 195 47.14 23.79 -32.51
C LEU A 195 47.56 23.79 -33.99
N PRO A 196 46.83 23.12 -34.90
CA PRO A 196 46.97 23.35 -36.33
C PRO A 196 46.07 24.53 -36.74
N GLY A 197 46.71 25.53 -37.35
CA GLY A 197 46.15 26.63 -38.13
C GLY A 197 47.19 27.06 -39.14
#